data_AF-A0A972A8Z9-F1
#
_entry.id   AF-A0A972A8Z9-F1
#
_cell.length_a   1.000
_cell.length_b   1.000
_cell.length_c   1.000
_cell.angle_alpha   90.00
_cell.angle_beta   90.00
_cell.angle_gamma   90.00
#
_symmetry.space_group_name_H-M   'P 1'
#
loop_
_entity.id
_entity.type
_entity.pdbx_description
1 polymer ?
#
loop_
_entity_poly.entity_id
_entity_poly.type
_entity_poly.pdbx_seq_one_letter_code
_entity_poly.pdbx_strand_id
1 'polypeptide(L)'
;MKNISLILFLLYQLLFITLWSQSNYPVYVSPSLIPPYSLKLSDYGAFGSQRLMVTIVVNDLDVANLPVKLRVKMETAGVTIENPPTINTTPIFLDGGSATILFGEDLTDYFSINNLQFKGYSKEAYRVSGQLPEGFYRFTVEVLHFHT
;
A
#
# COMPACT_ATOMS: atom_id res chain seq x y z
N MET A 1 -42.45 -4.56 -36.75
CA MET A 1 -42.17 -5.69 -35.83
C MET A 1 -40.68 -6.03 -35.71
N LYS A 2 -39.93 -6.11 -36.82
CA LYS A 2 -38.49 -6.46 -36.83
C LYS A 2 -37.60 -5.52 -35.99
N ASN A 3 -37.88 -4.22 -36.00
CA ASN A 3 -37.10 -3.21 -35.25
C ASN A 3 -37.38 -3.24 -33.73
N ILE A 4 -38.59 -3.63 -33.32
CA ILE A 4 -38.97 -3.75 -31.89
C ILE A 4 -38.26 -4.96 -31.27
N SER A 5 -38.18 -6.07 -32.00
CA SER A 5 -37.42 -7.25 -31.57
C SER A 5 -35.92 -6.94 -31.42
N LEU A 6 -35.35 -6.17 -32.34
CA LEU A 6 -33.96 -5.71 -32.25
C LEU A 6 -33.72 -4.82 -31.02
N ILE A 7 -34.64 -3.89 -30.73
CA ILE A 7 -34.56 -3.01 -29.55
C ILE A 7 -34.66 -3.82 -28.26
N LEU A 8 -35.58 -4.79 -28.18
CA LEU A 8 -35.72 -5.67 -27.02
C LEU A 8 -34.49 -6.55 -26.81
N PHE A 9 -33.88 -7.05 -27.89
CA PHE A 9 -32.63 -7.80 -27.84
C PHE A 9 -31.47 -6.92 -27.34
N LEU A 10 -31.37 -5.68 -27.80
CA LEU A 10 -30.34 -4.74 -27.34
C LEU A 10 -30.53 -4.36 -25.86
N LEU A 11 -31.78 -4.18 -25.42
CA LEU A 11 -32.11 -3.89 -24.02
C LEU A 11 -31.76 -5.07 -23.11
N TYR A 12 -32.03 -6.31 -23.57
CA TYR A 12 -31.67 -7.53 -22.87
C TYR A 12 -30.15 -7.64 -22.70
N GLN A 13 -29.37 -7.37 -23.75
CA GLN A 13 -27.90 -7.36 -23.68
C GLN A 13 -27.38 -6.31 -22.70
N LEU A 14 -27.95 -5.10 -22.66
CA LEU A 14 -27.54 -4.06 -21.70
C LEU A 14 -27.75 -4.47 -20.23
N LEU A 15 -28.81 -5.23 -19.93
CA LEU A 15 -29.09 -5.71 -18.58
C LEU A 15 -28.01 -6.68 -18.05
N PHE A 16 -27.41 -7.52 -18.90
CA PHE A 16 -26.36 -8.46 -18.47
C PHE A 16 -24.99 -7.80 -18.21
N ILE A 17 -24.70 -6.64 -18.80
CA ILE A 17 -23.40 -5.98 -18.64
C ILE A 17 -23.25 -5.39 -17.22
N THR A 18 -24.37 -5.04 -16.56
CA THR A 18 -24.36 -4.37 -15.25
C THR A 18 -24.10 -5.29 -14.05
N LEU A 19 -24.22 -6.61 -14.21
CA LEU A 19 -24.07 -7.58 -13.10
C LEU A 19 -22.62 -8.00 -12.81
N TRP A 20 -21.65 -7.59 -13.65
CA TRP A 20 -20.26 -8.06 -13.58
C TRP A 20 -19.26 -7.03 -13.03
N SER A 21 -19.72 -5.90 -12.49
CA SER A 21 -18.85 -4.77 -12.16
C SER A 21 -19.01 -4.27 -10.72
N GLN A 22 -18.64 -5.10 -9.74
CA GLN A 22 -18.07 -4.61 -8.48
C GLN A 22 -16.97 -5.57 -8.02
N SER A 23 -15.70 -5.16 -8.19
CA SER A 23 -14.59 -5.82 -7.53
C SER A 23 -14.62 -5.40 -6.05
N ASN A 24 -15.32 -6.18 -5.23
CA ASN A 24 -15.23 -6.06 -3.77
C ASN A 24 -13.85 -6.58 -3.36
N TYR A 25 -12.91 -5.67 -3.14
CA TYR A 25 -11.62 -6.04 -2.55
C TYR A 25 -11.85 -6.26 -1.05
N PRO A 26 -11.53 -7.44 -0.50
CA PRO A 26 -11.80 -7.72 0.92
C PRO A 26 -10.93 -6.86 1.87
N VAL A 27 -9.80 -6.35 1.37
CA VAL A 27 -8.86 -5.51 2.12
C VAL A 27 -8.55 -4.23 1.34
N TYR A 28 -8.72 -3.08 1.98
CA TYR A 28 -8.39 -1.76 1.45
C TYR A 28 -7.23 -1.15 2.24
N VAL A 29 -6.27 -0.53 1.56
CA VAL A 29 -5.08 0.09 2.17
C VAL A 29 -4.97 1.53 1.72
N SER A 30 -4.77 2.44 2.67
CA SER A 30 -4.67 3.88 2.41
C SER A 30 -3.47 4.47 3.17
N PRO A 31 -2.35 4.77 2.48
CA PRO A 31 -1.27 5.55 3.05
C PRO A 31 -1.59 7.05 2.99
N SER A 32 -1.33 7.75 4.08
CA SER A 32 -1.49 9.20 4.21
C SER A 32 -0.22 9.82 4.76
N LEU A 33 0.33 10.80 4.04
CA LEU A 33 1.48 11.57 4.49
C LEU A 33 1.01 12.82 5.23
N ILE A 34 1.59 13.07 6.41
CA ILE A 34 1.25 14.21 7.26
C ILE A 34 2.47 15.13 7.37
N PRO A 35 2.35 16.43 7.03
CA PRO A 35 3.43 17.40 7.20
C PRO A 35 3.92 17.49 8.66
N PRO A 36 5.21 17.79 8.89
CA PRO A 36 6.24 18.08 7.91
C PRO A 36 6.83 16.81 7.26
N TYR A 37 6.94 16.81 5.93
CA TYR A 37 7.50 15.68 5.17
C TYR A 37 9.02 15.60 5.37
N SER A 38 9.52 14.39 5.62
CA SER A 38 10.95 14.16 5.82
C SER A 38 11.65 13.69 4.55
N LEU A 39 12.87 14.16 4.37
CA LEU A 39 13.82 13.61 3.41
C LEU A 39 14.50 12.34 3.93
N LYS A 40 14.30 11.95 5.20
CA LYS A 40 14.84 10.71 5.75
C LYS A 40 13.75 9.67 5.84
N LEU A 41 13.92 8.52 5.16
CA LEU A 41 12.98 7.41 5.22
C LEU A 41 12.82 6.88 6.65
N SER A 42 13.91 6.85 7.43
CA SER A 42 13.90 6.42 8.84
C SER A 42 12.92 7.21 9.71
N ASP A 43 12.62 8.47 9.36
CA ASP A 43 11.72 9.30 10.15
C ASP A 43 10.25 8.87 10.04
N TYR A 44 9.86 8.16 8.99
CA TYR A 44 8.51 7.62 8.84
C TYR A 44 8.27 6.38 9.71
N GLY A 45 9.36 5.70 10.11
CA GLY A 45 9.35 4.56 11.01
C GLY A 45 9.86 4.87 12.43
N ALA A 46 10.04 6.15 12.77
CA ALA A 46 10.58 6.54 14.08
C ALA A 46 9.50 6.46 15.16
N PHE A 47 9.91 6.12 16.39
CA PHE A 47 9.02 6.05 17.55
C PHE A 47 8.22 7.34 17.74
N GLY A 48 6.89 7.23 17.81
CA GLY A 48 5.97 8.37 17.94
C GLY A 48 5.81 9.22 16.67
N SER A 49 6.37 8.80 15.54
CA SER A 49 6.19 9.51 14.27
C SER A 49 4.81 9.26 13.68
N GLN A 50 4.12 10.34 13.32
CA GLN A 50 2.84 10.29 12.59
C GLN A 50 2.98 10.79 11.15
N ARG A 51 4.21 10.88 10.62
CA ARG A 51 4.47 11.46 9.29
C ARG A 51 3.94 10.60 8.15
N LEU A 52 3.83 9.29 8.36
CA LEU A 52 3.15 8.35 7.49
C LEU A 52 2.18 7.55 8.34
N MET A 53 0.91 7.62 7.97
CA MET A 53 -0.16 6.81 8.56
C MET A 53 -0.66 5.84 7.49
N VAL A 54 -0.69 4.55 7.79
CA VAL A 54 -1.26 3.52 6.91
C VAL A 54 -2.54 3.00 7.55
N THR A 55 -3.67 3.23 6.91
CA THR A 55 -4.96 2.65 7.34
C THR A 55 -5.27 1.44 6.50
N ILE A 56 -5.53 0.30 7.15
CA ILE A 56 -5.94 -0.95 6.52
C ILE A 56 -7.35 -1.27 6.98
N VAL A 57 -8.28 -1.40 6.06
CA VAL A 57 -9.68 -1.75 6.34
C VAL A 57 -9.96 -3.14 5.79
N VAL A 58 -10.43 -4.05 6.63
CA VAL A 58 -10.83 -5.40 6.22
C VAL A 58 -12.36 -5.47 6.26
N ASN A 59 -12.98 -5.58 5.10
CA ASN A 59 -14.44 -5.65 4.98
C ASN A 59 -14.98 -7.09 5.06
N ASP A 60 -14.12 -8.08 4.89
CA ASP A 60 -14.47 -9.49 5.04
C ASP A 60 -14.58 -9.83 6.54
N LEU A 61 -15.78 -10.23 6.98
CA LEU A 61 -16.08 -10.52 8.39
C LEU A 61 -15.56 -11.88 8.85
N ASP A 62 -15.23 -12.78 7.91
CA ASP A 62 -14.76 -14.13 8.23
C ASP A 62 -13.25 -14.17 8.51
N VAL A 63 -12.54 -13.06 8.26
CA VAL A 63 -11.12 -12.91 8.56
C VAL A 63 -10.91 -12.74 10.07
N ALA A 64 -10.05 -13.57 10.65
CA ALA A 64 -9.64 -13.44 12.05
C ALA A 64 -8.15 -13.72 12.19
N ASN A 65 -7.44 -12.84 12.92
CA ASN A 65 -6.02 -12.97 13.24
C ASN A 65 -5.14 -13.31 12.02
N LEU A 66 -5.38 -12.66 10.87
CA LEU A 66 -4.66 -12.91 9.63
C LEU A 66 -3.27 -12.25 9.67
N PRO A 67 -2.17 -13.02 9.63
CA PRO A 67 -0.84 -12.44 9.61
C PRO A 67 -0.49 -11.89 8.22
N VAL A 68 -0.19 -10.61 8.17
CA VAL A 68 0.24 -9.90 6.96
C VAL A 68 1.56 -9.19 7.16
N LYS A 69 2.16 -8.80 6.04
CA LYS A 69 3.26 -7.81 5.97
C LYS A 69 2.94 -6.78 4.92
N LEU A 70 3.60 -5.63 4.99
CA LEU A 70 3.48 -4.60 3.97
C LEU A 70 4.55 -4.75 2.89
N ARG A 71 4.26 -4.24 1.70
CA ARG A 71 5.29 -3.81 0.76
C ARG A 71 5.15 -2.31 0.59
N VAL A 72 6.14 -1.57 1.07
CA VAL A 72 6.23 -0.12 0.90
C VAL A 72 7.11 0.17 -0.31
N LYS A 73 6.63 1.07 -1.16
CA LYS A 73 7.35 1.58 -2.32
C LYS A 73 7.25 3.10 -2.31
N MET A 74 8.41 3.76 -2.41
CA MET A 74 8.54 5.19 -2.56
C MET A 74 9.11 5.50 -3.94
N GLU A 75 8.47 6.41 -4.66
CA GLU A 75 8.89 6.83 -6.00
C GLU A 75 9.04 8.36 -6.09
N THR A 76 10.08 8.79 -6.78
CA THR A 76 10.29 10.18 -7.26
C THR A 76 10.88 10.13 -8.68
N ALA A 77 11.24 11.29 -9.25
CA ALA A 77 11.78 11.38 -10.60
C ALA A 77 13.03 10.50 -10.78
N GLY A 78 12.86 9.36 -11.48
CA GLY A 78 13.94 8.43 -11.82
C GLY A 78 14.45 7.56 -10.66
N VAL A 79 13.83 7.63 -9.48
CA VAL A 79 14.26 6.88 -8.29
C VAL A 79 13.09 6.08 -7.71
N THR A 80 13.35 4.82 -7.45
CA THR A 80 12.44 3.93 -6.72
C THR A 80 13.17 3.33 -5.54
N ILE A 81 12.56 3.42 -4.36
CA ILE A 81 13.03 2.75 -3.16
C ILE A 81 11.89 1.88 -2.64
N GLU A 82 12.12 0.59 -2.49
CA GLU A 82 11.07 -0.35 -2.12
C GLU A 82 11.59 -1.45 -1.18
N ASN A 83 10.66 -2.09 -0.47
CA ASN A 83 10.99 -3.27 0.30
C ASN A 83 11.24 -4.49 -0.61
N PRO A 84 12.27 -5.31 -0.33
CA PRO A 84 12.47 -6.55 -1.05
C PRO A 84 11.33 -7.53 -0.77
N PRO A 85 11.05 -8.50 -1.67
CA PRO A 85 10.10 -9.58 -1.39
C PRO A 85 10.46 -10.38 -0.13
N THR A 86 11.76 -10.50 0.15
CA THR A 86 12.34 -11.22 1.29
C THR A 86 12.53 -10.35 2.53
N ILE A 87 11.77 -9.26 2.67
CA ILE A 87 11.87 -8.39 3.84
C ILE A 87 11.63 -9.19 5.14
N ASN A 88 12.44 -8.91 6.15
CA ASN A 88 12.24 -9.44 7.50
C ASN A 88 11.52 -8.39 8.35
N THR A 89 10.30 -8.69 8.78
CA THR A 89 9.45 -7.81 9.60
C THR A 89 8.71 -8.60 10.66
N THR A 90 8.19 -7.91 11.68
CA THR A 90 7.13 -8.46 12.52
C THR A 90 5.81 -8.57 11.75
N PRO A 91 5.01 -9.64 11.96
CA PRO A 91 3.69 -9.76 11.36
C PRO A 91 2.73 -8.73 11.94
N ILE A 92 1.89 -8.16 11.08
CA ILE A 92 0.72 -7.37 11.47
C ILE A 92 -0.48 -8.32 11.44
N PHE A 93 -1.27 -8.35 12.50
CA PHE A 93 -2.47 -9.18 12.56
C PHE A 93 -3.69 -8.34 12.24
N LEU A 94 -4.49 -8.80 11.27
CA LEU A 94 -5.72 -8.14 10.85
C LEU A 94 -6.95 -8.96 11.24
N ASP A 95 -7.99 -8.26 11.66
CA ASP A 95 -9.31 -8.82 11.96
C ASP A 95 -10.37 -8.22 11.04
N GLY A 96 -11.35 -9.05 10.67
CA GLY A 96 -12.47 -8.70 9.82
C GLY A 96 -13.39 -7.64 10.42
N GLY A 97 -13.99 -6.83 9.55
CA GLY A 97 -14.90 -5.75 9.95
C GLY A 97 -14.25 -4.61 10.72
N SER A 98 -12.92 -4.52 10.71
CA SER A 98 -12.15 -3.56 11.50
C SER A 98 -11.19 -2.73 10.64
N ALA A 99 -10.74 -1.60 11.21
CA ALA A 99 -9.68 -0.79 10.65
C ALA A 99 -8.44 -0.86 11.55
N THR A 100 -7.30 -1.22 10.96
CA THR A 100 -5.98 -1.19 11.60
C THR A 100 -5.23 0.06 11.12
N ILE A 101 -4.74 0.87 12.06
CA ILE A 101 -3.96 2.08 11.76
C ILE A 101 -2.52 1.83 12.20
N LEU A 102 -1.58 2.03 11.29
CA LEU A 102 -0.14 1.85 11.52
C LEU A 102 0.60 3.18 11.35
N PHE A 103 1.53 3.47 12.24
CA PHE A 103 2.41 4.65 12.15
C PHE A 103 3.72 4.40 12.90
N GLY A 104 4.73 5.23 12.63
CA GLY A 104 5.95 5.29 13.43
C GLY A 104 6.56 3.92 13.72
N GLU A 105 6.52 3.51 14.99
CA GLU A 105 6.98 2.22 15.49
C GLU A 105 6.45 0.99 14.72
N ASP A 106 5.21 1.02 14.24
CA ASP A 106 4.64 -0.08 13.45
C ASP A 106 5.33 -0.23 12.09
N LEU A 107 5.95 0.84 11.62
CA LEU A 107 6.58 0.94 10.30
C LEU A 107 8.12 0.88 10.36
N THR A 108 8.71 0.74 11.56
CA THR A 108 10.17 0.80 11.76
C THR A 108 10.93 -0.17 10.87
N ASP A 109 10.50 -1.44 10.80
CA ASP A 109 11.17 -2.47 9.99
C ASP A 109 11.16 -2.12 8.50
N TYR A 110 10.09 -1.50 8.00
CA TYR A 110 9.92 -1.15 6.59
C TYR A 110 10.81 0.01 6.16
N PHE A 111 11.28 0.83 7.09
CA PHE A 111 12.17 1.96 6.84
C PHE A 111 13.61 1.75 7.32
N SER A 112 13.92 0.54 7.79
CA SER A 112 15.31 0.12 8.03
C SER A 112 16.07 0.01 6.71
N ILE A 113 17.27 0.60 6.64
CA ILE A 113 18.10 0.61 5.42
C ILE A 113 18.42 -0.81 4.90
N ASN A 114 18.44 -1.80 5.78
CA ASN A 114 18.66 -3.21 5.41
C ASN A 114 17.47 -3.82 4.67
N ASN A 115 16.27 -3.28 4.90
CA ASN A 115 15.01 -3.68 4.30
C ASN A 115 14.61 -2.79 3.10
N LEU A 116 15.57 -2.05 2.52
CA LEU A 116 15.34 -1.18 1.37
C LEU A 116 16.24 -1.56 0.19
N GLN A 117 15.61 -1.66 -0.99
CA GLN A 117 16.26 -1.76 -2.29
C GLN A 117 16.12 -0.43 -3.03
N PHE A 118 17.21 0.03 -3.62
CA PHE A 118 17.28 1.32 -4.30
C PHE A 118 17.52 1.10 -5.80
N LYS A 119 16.75 1.80 -6.63
CA LYS A 119 16.87 1.83 -8.09
C LYS A 119 16.95 3.29 -8.55
N GLY A 120 17.92 3.62 -9.39
CA GLY A 120 18.16 5.00 -9.85
C GLY A 120 18.79 5.94 -8.80
N TYR A 121 19.00 5.47 -7.57
CA TYR A 121 19.73 6.16 -6.52
C TYR A 121 20.61 5.15 -5.77
N SER A 122 21.82 5.54 -5.35
CA SER A 122 22.73 4.62 -4.68
C SER A 122 22.38 4.48 -3.20
N LYS A 123 22.30 3.24 -2.71
CA LYS A 123 22.15 2.93 -1.28
C LYS A 123 23.28 3.53 -0.44
N GLU A 124 24.51 3.53 -0.96
CA GLU A 124 25.66 4.13 -0.29
C GLU A 124 25.55 5.66 -0.23
N ALA A 125 25.07 6.29 -1.31
CA ALA A 125 24.81 7.73 -1.31
C ALA A 125 23.76 8.10 -0.26
N TYR A 126 22.67 7.32 -0.18
CA TYR A 126 21.66 7.49 0.86
C TYR A 126 22.22 7.28 2.27
N ARG A 127 23.08 6.28 2.47
CA ARG A 127 23.71 6.00 3.78
C ARG A 127 24.58 7.16 4.26
N VAL A 128 25.27 7.84 3.34
CA VAL A 128 26.16 8.97 3.67
C VAL A 128 25.37 10.26 3.87
N SER A 129 24.42 10.59 2.98
CA SER A 129 23.63 11.83 3.07
C SER A 129 22.51 11.75 4.11
N GLY A 130 21.96 10.54 4.32
CA GLY A 130 20.73 10.30 5.05
C GLY A 130 19.47 10.86 4.37
N GLN A 131 19.59 11.43 3.18
CA GLN A 131 18.54 12.23 2.54
C GLN A 131 18.12 11.67 1.19
N LEU A 132 16.81 11.69 0.95
CA LEU A 132 16.19 11.42 -0.34
C LEU A 132 16.53 12.54 -1.35
N PRO A 133 16.61 12.21 -2.65
CA PRO A 133 16.76 13.22 -3.70
C PRO A 133 15.56 14.15 -3.75
N GLU A 134 15.79 15.46 -3.88
CA GLU A 134 14.72 16.46 -3.95
C GLU A 134 13.69 16.13 -5.04
N GLY A 135 12.41 16.33 -4.72
CA GLY A 135 11.32 16.14 -5.66
C GLY A 135 9.99 15.79 -4.99
N PHE A 136 9.02 15.43 -5.83
CA PHE A 136 7.71 14.95 -5.38
C PHE A 136 7.77 13.44 -5.15
N TYR A 137 7.53 13.04 -3.90
CA TYR A 137 7.49 11.63 -3.51
C TYR A 137 6.07 11.09 -3.55
N ARG A 138 5.93 9.83 -3.94
CA ARG A 138 4.70 9.05 -3.78
C ARG A 138 5.00 7.79 -3.00
N PHE A 139 4.22 7.53 -1.95
CA PHE A 139 4.23 6.26 -1.25
C PHE A 139 3.08 5.39 -1.76
N THR A 140 3.42 4.15 -2.08
CA THR A 140 2.48 3.07 -2.36
C THR A 140 2.69 2.00 -1.30
N VAL A 141 1.59 1.52 -0.72
CA VAL A 141 1.61 0.46 0.29
C VAL A 141 0.69 -0.67 -0.17
N GLU A 142 1.23 -1.87 -0.21
CA GLU A 142 0.49 -3.11 -0.48
C GLU A 142 0.45 -3.96 0.78
N VAL A 143 -0.64 -4.69 0.99
CA VAL A 143 -0.75 -5.71 2.04
C VAL A 143 -0.54 -7.08 1.37
N LEU A 144 0.37 -7.87 1.93
CA LEU A 144 0.72 -9.21 1.47
C LEU A 144 0.54 -10.20 2.62
N HIS A 145 0.19 -11.44 2.29
CA HIS A 145 0.26 -12.52 3.27
C HIS A 145 1.70 -12.64 3.80
N PHE A 146 1.85 -12.84 5.11
CA PHE A 146 3.17 -12.82 5.75
C PHE A 146 4.14 -13.86 5.16
N HIS A 147 3.63 -15.03 4.80
CA HIS A 147 4.39 -16.17 4.31
C HIS A 147 4.61 -16.22 2.78
N THR A 148 4.18 -15.20 2.04
CA THR A 148 4.42 -15.09 0.57
C THR A 148 5.70 -14.32 0.29
#